data_AF-A0A931Q560-F1
#
_entry.id   AF-A0A931Q560-F1
#
_cell.length_a   1.000
_cell.length_b   1.000
_cell.length_c   1.000
_cell.angle_alpha   90.00
_cell.angle_beta   90.00
_cell.angle_gamma   90.00
#
_symmetry.space_group_name_H-M   'P 1'
#
loop_
_entity.id
_entity.type
_entity.pdbx_description
1 polymer ?
#
loop_
_entity_poly.entity_id
_entity_poly.type
_entity_poly.pdbx_seq_one_letter_code
_entity_poly.pdbx_strand_id
1 'polypeptide(L)' 'MSWAECLKFRNQPKSSLRVISGPVYETVEVKEMELVGNYALNISFTDGHNTGIFSFDYLREICPCPFCKTP' A
#
# COMPACT_ATOMS: atom_id res chain seq x y z
N MET A 1 15.60 27.93 -35.98
CA MET A 1 14.39 27.43 -35.30
C MET A 1 14.19 28.30 -34.07
N SER A 2 13.08 29.02 -34.04
CA SER A 2 12.89 30.29 -33.32
C SER A 2 12.07 30.12 -32.03
N TRP A 3 12.12 31.11 -31.13
CA TRP A 3 11.28 31.16 -29.93
C TRP A 3 9.77 30.98 -30.21
N ALA A 4 9.31 31.28 -31.43
CA ALA A 4 7.92 31.09 -31.84
C ALA A 4 7.49 29.61 -31.96
N GLU A 5 8.43 28.66 -32.10
CA GLU A 5 8.13 27.23 -32.17
C GLU A 5 7.92 26.62 -30.76
N CYS A 6 8.60 27.13 -29.74
CA CYS A 6 8.51 26.64 -28.36
C CYS A 6 7.14 26.92 -27.71
N LEU A 7 6.50 28.04 -28.06
CA LEU A 7 5.14 28.40 -27.58
C LEU A 7 4.04 27.47 -28.12
N LYS A 8 4.27 26.79 -29.25
CA LYS A 8 3.30 25.86 -29.83
C LYS A 8 3.16 24.56 -29.03
N PHE A 9 4.18 24.19 -28.25
CA PHE A 9 4.13 23.00 -27.37
C PHE A 9 3.45 23.26 -26.02
N ARG A 10 3.56 24.48 -25.49
CA ARG A 10 3.04 24.81 -24.15
C ARG A 10 1.51 24.89 -24.10
N ASN A 11 0.87 25.18 -25.24
CA ASN A 11 -0.58 25.30 -25.36
C ASN A 11 -1.26 24.06 -25.97
N GLN A 12 -0.59 22.91 -26.01
CA GLN A 12 -1.27 21.68 -26.39
C GLN A 12 -2.13 21.19 -25.22
N PRO A 13 -3.42 20.85 -25.45
CA PRO A 13 -4.24 20.22 -24.42
C PRO A 13 -3.55 18.91 -24.05
N LYS A 14 -3.06 18.83 -22.80
CA LYS A 14 -2.55 17.58 -22.24
C LYS A 14 -3.70 16.58 -22.39
N SER A 15 -3.47 15.55 -23.20
CA SER A 15 -4.46 14.51 -23.45
C SER A 15 -5.01 14.04 -22.11
N SER A 16 -6.33 13.83 -22.06
CA SER A 16 -7.05 13.38 -20.87
C SER A 16 -6.24 12.30 -20.16
N LEU A 17 -5.92 12.53 -18.89
CA LEU A 17 -5.25 11.54 -18.04
C LEU A 17 -5.98 10.20 -18.25
N ARG A 18 -5.31 9.22 -18.87
CA ARG A 18 -5.82 7.85 -18.89
C ARG A 18 -5.72 7.35 -17.47
N VAL A 19 -6.84 7.37 -16.75
CA VAL A 19 -7.01 6.54 -15.57
C VAL A 19 -6.84 5.11 -16.07
N ILE A 20 -5.67 4.53 -15.81
CA ILE A 20 -5.50 3.09 -15.94
C ILE A 20 -6.38 2.54 -14.83
N SER A 21 -7.60 2.15 -15.18
CA SER A 21 -8.38 1.20 -14.40
C SER A 21 -7.61 -0.11 -14.47
N GLY A 22 -6.52 -0.19 -13.69
CA GLY A 22 -5.93 -1.46 -13.32
C GLY A 22 -7.00 -2.30 -12.63
N PRO A 23 -6.76 -3.58 -12.35
CA PRO A 23 -7.66 -4.30 -11.47
C PRO A 23 -7.85 -3.43 -10.24
N VAL A 24 -9.12 -3.07 -9.99
CA VAL A 24 -9.52 -2.62 -8.66
C VAL A 24 -9.04 -3.75 -7.78
N TYR A 25 -7.93 -3.54 -7.08
CA TYR A 25 -7.42 -4.54 -6.17
C TYR A 25 -8.60 -4.85 -5.26
N GLU A 26 -9.08 -6.09 -5.33
CA GLU A 26 -10.10 -6.54 -4.41
C GLU A 26 -9.59 -6.22 -3.00
N THR A 27 -10.50 -5.80 -2.13
CA THR A 27 -10.15 -5.49 -0.75
C THR A 27 -9.40 -6.68 -0.17
N VAL A 28 -8.13 -6.47 0.16
CA VAL A 28 -7.31 -7.51 0.79
C VAL A 28 -7.73 -7.58 2.24
N GLU A 29 -8.28 -8.72 2.62
CA GLU A 29 -8.77 -8.98 3.97
C GLU A 29 -7.90 -10.05 4.62
N VAL A 30 -7.91 -10.06 5.96
CA VAL A 30 -7.28 -11.15 6.71
C VAL A 30 -8.20 -12.36 6.65
N LYS A 31 -7.66 -13.48 6.17
CA LYS A 31 -8.36 -14.76 6.07
C LYS A 31 -8.20 -15.60 7.34
N GLU A 32 -7.00 -15.65 7.87
CA GLU A 32 -6.63 -16.48 9.04
C GLU A 32 -5.38 -15.90 9.71
N MET A 33 -5.22 -16.25 10.98
CA MET A 33 -4.04 -15.90 11.78
C MET A 33 -3.63 -17.10 12.63
N GLU A 34 -2.33 -17.38 12.69
CA GLU A 34 -1.76 -18.46 13.49
C GLU A 34 -0.63 -17.93 14.39
N LEU A 35 -0.50 -18.52 15.58
CA LEU A 35 0.61 -18.20 16.48
C LEU A 35 1.89 -18.87 15.97
N VAL A 36 2.95 -18.08 15.84
CA VAL A 36 4.30 -18.57 15.56
C VAL A 36 5.08 -18.56 16.88
N GLY A 37 5.11 -19.73 17.54
CA GLY A 37 5.66 -19.86 18.89
C GLY A 37 5.00 -18.87 19.86
N ASN A 38 5.82 -18.22 20.69
CA ASN A 38 5.37 -17.24 21.68
C ASN A 38 5.79 -15.80 21.34
N TYR A 39 6.11 -15.50 20.08
CA TYR A 39 6.71 -14.20 19.72
C TYR A 39 6.07 -13.49 18.52
N ALA A 40 5.26 -14.18 17.72
CA ALA A 40 4.74 -13.62 16.47
C ALA A 40 3.41 -14.25 16.02
N LEU A 41 2.80 -13.59 15.03
CA LEU A 41 1.66 -14.08 14.26
C LEU A 41 2.07 -14.32 12.81
N ASN A 42 1.61 -15.42 12.21
CA ASN A 42 1.51 -15.57 10.77
C ASN A 42 0.10 -15.15 10.34
N ILE A 43 -0.01 -14.37 9.26
CA ILE A 43 -1.29 -13.87 8.74
C ILE A 43 -1.42 -14.28 7.28
N SER A 44 -2.52 -14.96 6.94
CA SER A 44 -2.88 -15.21 5.55
C SER A 44 -3.93 -14.20 5.08
N PHE A 45 -3.78 -13.75 3.84
CA PHE A 45 -4.62 -12.75 3.20
C PHE A 45 -5.47 -13.37 2.08
N THR A 46 -6.57 -12.71 1.73
CA THR A 46 -7.48 -13.16 0.66
C THR A 46 -6.84 -13.20 -0.72
N ASP A 47 -5.75 -12.47 -0.94
CA ASP A 47 -4.99 -12.43 -2.19
C ASP A 47 -3.94 -13.56 -2.33
N GLY A 48 -3.85 -14.44 -1.31
CA GLY A 48 -2.97 -15.61 -1.30
C GLY A 48 -1.62 -15.40 -0.61
N HIS A 49 -1.30 -14.21 -0.10
CA HIS A 49 -0.11 -14.03 0.73
C HIS A 49 -0.28 -14.68 2.10
N ASN A 50 0.71 -15.47 2.53
CA ASN A 50 0.69 -16.18 3.84
C ASN A 50 2.08 -16.43 4.44
N THR A 51 3.13 -15.81 3.89
CA THR A 51 4.51 -16.03 4.35
C THR A 51 4.99 -14.99 5.37
N GLY A 52 4.14 -14.00 5.69
CA GLY A 52 4.47 -12.94 6.63
C GLY A 52 4.46 -13.44 8.08
N ILE A 53 5.54 -13.18 8.82
CA ILE A 53 5.63 -13.38 10.27
C ILE A 53 5.77 -12.00 10.91
N PHE A 54 4.80 -11.65 11.75
CA PHE A 54 4.69 -10.35 12.40
C PHE A 54 4.95 -10.52 13.89
N SER A 55 6.10 -10.06 14.38
CA SER A 55 6.42 -10.14 15.81
C SER A 55 5.47 -9.27 16.64
N PHE A 56 5.22 -9.67 17.89
CA PHE A 56 4.39 -8.87 18.80
C PHE A 56 4.99 -7.50 19.05
N ASP A 57 6.32 -7.39 19.07
CA ASP A 57 7.03 -6.11 19.22
C ASP A 57 6.76 -5.20 18.02
N TYR A 58 6.87 -5.73 16.80
CA TYR A 58 6.59 -4.97 15.58
C TYR A 58 5.12 -4.51 15.54
N LEU A 59 4.18 -5.39 15.86
CA LEU A 59 2.76 -5.05 15.90
C LEU A 59 2.44 -3.94 16.92
N ARG A 60 3.13 -3.91 18.06
CA ARG A 60 3.01 -2.84 19.05
C ARG A 60 3.62 -1.53 18.54
N GLU A 61 4.77 -1.59 17.88
CA GLU A 61 5.44 -0.42 17.28
C GLU A 61 4.53 0.29 16.27
N ILE A 62 3.83 -0.47 15.43
CA ILE A 62 2.90 0.09 14.44
C ILE A 62 1.48 0.32 14.98
N CYS A 63 1.19 0.00 16.25
CA CYS A 63 -0.16 0.17 16.79
C CYS A 63 -0.54 1.66 16.80
N PRO A 64 -1.66 2.06 16.16
CA PRO A 64 -2.10 3.45 16.19
C PRO A 64 -2.68 3.85 17.56
N CYS A 65 -2.88 2.88 18.45
CA CYS A 65 -3.53 3.03 19.75
C CYS A 65 -2.74 3.95 20.71
N PRO A 66 -3.43 4.79 21.51
CA PRO A 66 -2.76 5.71 22.45
C PRO A 66 -1.83 4.98 23.44
N PHE A 67 -2.21 3.80 23.90
CA PHE A 67 -1.47 3.02 24.90
C PHE A 67 -0.10 2.52 24.41
N CYS A 68 0.07 2.25 23.11
CA CYS A 68 1.35 1.82 22.57
C CYS A 68 2.24 3.00 22.13
N LYS A 69 1.65 4.20 21.97
CA LYS A 69 2.37 5.42 21.58
C LYS A 69 2.96 6.18 22.77
N THR A 70 2.54 5.84 23.98
CA THR A 70 3.08 6.42 25.20
C THR A 70 4.40 5.73 25.58
N PRO A 71 5.50 6.49 25.75
CA PRO A 71 6.80 5.96 26.17
C PRO A 71 6.80 5.44 27.62
#